data_AF-A0A448J6Z4-F1
#
_entry.id   AF-A0A448J6Z4-F1
#
_cell.length_a   1.000
_cell.length_b   1.000
_cell.length_c   1.000
_cell.angle_alpha   90.00
_cell.angle_beta   90.00
_cell.angle_gamma   90.00
#
_symmetry.space_group_name_H-M   'P 1'
#
loop_
_entity.id
_entity.type
_entity.pdbx_description
1 polymer ?
#
loop_
_entity_poly.entity_id
_entity_poly.type
_entity_poly.pdbx_seq_one_letter_code
_entity_poly.pdbx_strand_id
1 'polypeptide(L)'
;MENDELIHYINQNFQKDWLKIENEKLVLIYTGELKKFLDNKNIQSELDLHSNHNEKSFQKFLKSEITYVSNNEKLYPNSFGLTNAPLFIFNRINNKKKQIAVFAYKDYAVFDWVDYLKRYGEVKFSGFLNLLESV
;
A
#
# COMPACT_ATOMS: atom_id res chain seq x y z
N MET A 1 19.90 -4.69 6.29
CA MET A 1 19.03 -3.88 7.15
C MET A 1 18.04 -4.86 7.72
N GLU A 2 18.02 -4.98 9.04
CA GLU A 2 17.06 -5.85 9.73
C GLU A 2 15.63 -5.31 9.55
N ASN A 3 14.60 -6.14 9.74
CA ASN A 3 13.20 -5.71 9.59
C ASN A 3 12.88 -4.51 10.50
N ASP A 4 13.39 -4.51 11.73
CA ASP A 4 13.17 -3.42 12.69
C ASP A 4 13.77 -2.10 12.21
N GLU A 5 14.97 -2.13 11.63
CA GLU A 5 15.61 -0.95 11.05
C GLU A 5 14.82 -0.40 9.84
N LEU A 6 14.27 -1.30 9.00
CA LEU A 6 13.44 -0.94 7.87
C LEU A 6 12.11 -0.31 8.32
N ILE A 7 11.47 -0.89 9.33
CA ILE A 7 10.23 -0.36 9.93
C ILE A 7 10.48 1.03 10.50
N HIS A 8 11.56 1.18 11.27
CA HIS A 8 11.96 2.46 11.83
C HIS A 8 12.19 3.49 10.72
N TYR A 9 12.93 3.13 9.66
CA TYR A 9 13.15 4.00 8.52
C TYR A 9 11.84 4.42 7.85
N ILE A 10 10.93 3.46 7.58
CA ILE A 10 9.67 3.76 6.90
C ILE A 10 8.82 4.72 7.74
N ASN A 11 8.70 4.47 9.03
CA ASN A 11 7.97 5.37 9.93
C ASN A 11 8.63 6.75 10.02
N GLN A 12 9.96 6.85 10.10
CA GLN A 12 10.61 8.17 10.16
C GLN A 12 10.43 9.01 8.88
N ASN A 13 10.40 8.37 7.71
CA ASN A 13 10.45 9.08 6.42
C ASN A 13 9.10 9.18 5.72
N PHE A 14 8.20 8.22 5.92
CA PHE A 14 6.93 8.14 5.20
C PHE A 14 5.70 8.20 6.10
N GLN A 15 5.86 8.27 7.43
CA GLN A 15 4.71 8.34 8.34
C GLN A 15 3.81 9.52 7.99
N LYS A 16 2.51 9.21 7.98
CA LYS A 16 1.41 10.17 7.86
C LYS A 16 0.48 9.95 9.05
N ASP A 17 -0.43 10.88 9.26
CA ASP A 17 -1.57 10.67 10.16
C ASP A 17 -2.44 9.47 9.76
N TRP A 18 -2.45 9.11 8.48
CA TRP A 18 -3.19 7.98 7.92
C TRP A 18 -2.36 6.74 7.56
N LEU A 19 -1.02 6.77 7.69
CA LEU A 19 -0.12 5.68 7.27
C LEU A 19 1.00 5.44 8.29
N LYS A 20 1.13 4.20 8.76
CA LYS A 20 2.21 3.74 9.65
C LYS A 20 2.54 2.27 9.42
N ILE A 21 3.70 1.84 9.91
CA ILE A 21 4.05 0.42 10.05
C ILE A 21 3.98 0.03 11.53
N GLU A 22 3.25 -1.04 11.84
CA GLU A 22 3.06 -1.57 13.20
C GLU A 22 3.14 -3.10 13.18
N ASN A 23 4.01 -3.69 14.02
CA ASN A 23 4.22 -5.14 14.11
C ASN A 23 4.41 -5.81 12.73
N GLU A 24 5.32 -5.25 11.91
CA GLU A 24 5.60 -5.67 10.53
C GLU A 24 4.42 -5.55 9.54
N LYS A 25 3.33 -4.86 9.91
CA LYS A 25 2.16 -4.63 9.05
C LYS A 25 2.08 -3.18 8.61
N LEU A 26 1.74 -2.96 7.35
CA LEU A 26 1.34 -1.63 6.89
C LEU A 26 -0.09 -1.37 7.38
N VAL A 27 -0.29 -0.27 8.10
CA VAL A 27 -1.57 0.14 8.64
C VAL A 27 -2.03 1.41 7.93
N LEU A 28 -3.20 1.36 7.32
CA LEU A 28 -3.91 2.53 6.84
C LEU A 28 -5.02 2.88 7.84
N ILE A 29 -5.15 4.16 8.16
CA ILE A 29 -6.14 4.68 9.10
C ILE A 29 -7.07 5.62 8.34
N TYR A 30 -8.38 5.45 8.49
CA TYR A 30 -9.39 6.26 7.81
C TYR A 30 -9.53 7.64 8.47
N THR A 31 -8.50 8.45 8.31
CA THR A 31 -8.42 9.78 8.90
C THR A 31 -7.75 10.76 7.92
N GLY A 32 -7.74 12.04 8.30
CA GLY A 32 -6.87 13.02 7.66
C GLY A 32 -7.06 13.17 6.16
N GLU A 33 -5.95 13.20 5.45
CA GLU A 33 -5.92 13.34 3.98
C GLU A 33 -6.49 12.12 3.24
N LEU A 34 -6.28 10.90 3.75
CA LEU A 34 -6.82 9.69 3.13
C LEU A 34 -8.35 9.69 3.17
N LYS A 35 -8.93 10.00 4.33
CA LYS A 35 -10.39 10.13 4.47
C LYS A 35 -10.95 11.17 3.50
N LYS A 36 -10.36 12.37 3.48
CA LYS A 36 -10.77 13.45 2.55
C LYS A 36 -10.67 13.02 1.10
N PHE A 37 -9.61 12.32 0.71
CA PHE A 37 -9.42 11.83 -0.65
C PHE A 37 -10.55 10.85 -1.05
N LEU A 38 -10.77 9.82 -0.23
CA LEU A 38 -11.79 8.78 -0.52
C LEU A 38 -13.20 9.37 -0.57
N ASP A 39 -13.52 10.28 0.36
CA ASP A 39 -14.84 10.92 0.45
C ASP A 39 -15.09 11.85 -0.74
N ASN A 40 -14.12 12.72 -1.07
CA ASN A 40 -14.25 13.68 -2.19
C ASN A 40 -14.36 13.00 -3.55
N LYS A 41 -13.76 11.82 -3.69
CA LYS A 41 -13.81 11.02 -4.93
C LYS A 41 -14.97 10.04 -4.95
N ASN A 42 -15.78 9.99 -3.88
CA ASN A 42 -16.87 9.03 -3.69
C ASN A 42 -16.42 7.57 -3.92
N ILE A 43 -15.22 7.23 -3.48
CA ILE A 43 -14.66 5.88 -3.59
C ILE A 43 -15.21 5.06 -2.43
N GLN A 44 -16.02 4.04 -2.68
CA GLN A 44 -16.65 3.22 -1.64
C GLN A 44 -16.04 1.82 -1.52
N SER A 45 -15.39 1.36 -2.59
CA SER A 45 -14.86 0.02 -2.73
C SER A 45 -13.47 0.04 -3.39
N GLU A 46 -12.77 -1.07 -3.26
CA GLU A 46 -11.56 -1.35 -4.03
C GLU A 46 -11.84 -1.36 -5.53
N LEU A 47 -13.02 -1.84 -5.95
CA LEU A 47 -13.47 -1.76 -7.34
C LEU A 47 -13.53 -0.31 -7.85
N ASP A 48 -13.99 0.63 -7.03
CA ASP A 48 -13.99 2.06 -7.40
C ASP A 48 -12.57 2.61 -7.59
N LEU A 49 -11.63 2.15 -6.75
CA LEU A 49 -10.20 2.46 -6.90
C LEU A 49 -9.60 1.84 -8.15
N HIS A 50 -10.03 0.64 -8.54
CA HIS A 50 -9.50 -0.10 -9.70
C HIS A 50 -9.81 0.56 -11.04
N SER A 51 -10.73 1.53 -11.08
CA SER A 51 -10.92 2.33 -12.29
C SER A 51 -9.64 3.10 -12.65
N ASN A 52 -9.23 3.08 -13.92
CA ASN A 52 -7.98 3.70 -14.40
C ASN A 52 -7.81 5.17 -13.96
N HIS A 53 -8.91 5.92 -13.83
CA HIS A 53 -8.90 7.30 -13.38
C HIS A 53 -8.62 7.43 -11.88
N ASN A 54 -9.29 6.63 -11.05
CA ASN A 54 -9.14 6.68 -9.60
C ASN A 54 -7.82 6.06 -9.16
N GLU A 55 -7.35 5.00 -9.81
CA GLU A 55 -6.04 4.41 -9.54
C GLU A 55 -4.92 5.41 -9.81
N LYS A 56 -4.95 6.10 -10.96
CA LYS A 56 -4.00 7.19 -11.25
C LYS A 56 -4.10 8.35 -10.26
N SER A 57 -5.33 8.69 -9.83
CA SER A 57 -5.54 9.75 -8.84
C SER A 57 -5.00 9.34 -7.47
N PHE A 58 -5.17 8.08 -7.08
CA PHE A 58 -4.66 7.53 -5.84
C PHE A 58 -3.14 7.43 -5.86
N GLN A 59 -2.56 7.00 -6.97
CA GLN A 59 -1.11 7.01 -7.18
C GLN A 59 -0.53 8.44 -7.09
N LYS A 60 -1.24 9.46 -7.59
CA LYS A 60 -0.83 10.87 -7.41
C LYS A 60 -0.95 11.31 -5.95
N PHE A 61 -2.01 10.89 -5.25
CA PHE A 61 -2.21 11.17 -3.83
C PHE A 61 -1.07 10.58 -2.97
N LEU A 62 -0.68 9.33 -3.25
CA LEU A 62 0.44 8.65 -2.59
C LEU A 62 1.82 9.23 -2.92
N LYS A 63 1.89 10.11 -3.94
CA LYS A 63 3.11 10.70 -4.49
C LYS A 63 4.02 9.64 -5.15
N SER A 64 5.17 10.06 -5.67
CA SER A 64 6.12 9.17 -6.35
C SER A 64 6.89 8.24 -5.41
N GLU A 65 6.77 8.44 -4.10
CA GLU A 65 7.51 7.71 -3.08
C GLU A 65 6.86 6.35 -2.75
N ILE A 66 5.54 6.26 -2.88
CA ILE A 66 4.77 5.03 -2.63
C ILE A 66 4.01 4.68 -3.91
N THR A 67 4.34 3.55 -4.53
CA THR A 67 3.55 2.97 -5.64
C THR A 67 2.46 2.09 -5.07
N TYR A 68 1.24 2.25 -5.58
CA TYR A 68 0.12 1.35 -5.34
C TYR A 68 -0.17 0.56 -6.61
N VAL A 69 -0.35 -0.74 -6.45
CA VAL A 69 -0.77 -1.64 -7.53
C VAL A 69 -2.04 -2.34 -7.07
N SER A 70 -3.14 -2.03 -7.74
CA SER A 70 -4.48 -2.60 -7.51
C SER A 70 -4.56 -4.09 -7.82
N ASN A 71 -3.92 -4.49 -8.92
CA ASN A 71 -3.88 -5.87 -9.38
C ASN A 71 -2.49 -6.17 -9.97
N ASN A 72 -1.80 -7.13 -9.36
CA ASN A 72 -0.45 -7.52 -9.72
C ASN A 72 -0.37 -8.52 -10.92
N GLU A 73 -1.50 -8.93 -11.50
CA GLU A 73 -1.52 -9.65 -12.78
C GLU A 73 -0.77 -8.89 -13.88
N LYS A 74 -0.72 -7.55 -13.80
CA LYS A 74 -0.03 -6.68 -14.76
C LYS A 74 1.48 -6.55 -14.50
N LEU A 75 1.98 -7.01 -13.35
CA LEU A 75 3.39 -6.85 -12.98
C LEU A 75 4.30 -7.95 -13.56
N TYR A 76 3.77 -9.06 -14.09
CA TYR A 76 4.60 -10.14 -14.66
C TYR A 76 3.96 -10.86 -15.87
N PRO A 77 4.71 -11.12 -16.97
CA PRO A 77 4.19 -11.85 -18.14
C PRO A 77 4.01 -13.38 -17.98
N ASN A 78 4.09 -13.98 -16.78
CA ASN A 78 4.02 -15.45 -16.59
C ASN A 78 3.47 -15.91 -15.22
N SER A 79 2.57 -15.12 -14.60
CA SER A 79 1.62 -15.53 -13.53
C SER A 79 2.00 -16.72 -12.63
N PHE A 80 3.12 -16.63 -11.89
CA PHE A 80 3.40 -17.56 -10.79
C PHE A 80 3.31 -16.81 -9.45
N GLY A 81 2.16 -16.94 -8.80
CA GLY A 81 2.11 -17.04 -7.32
C GLY A 81 1.95 -15.77 -6.49
N LEU A 82 1.60 -14.61 -7.05
CA LEU A 82 1.20 -13.46 -6.23
C LEU A 82 -0.32 -13.27 -6.31
N THR A 83 -0.95 -13.24 -5.14
CA THR A 83 -2.41 -13.11 -4.92
C THR A 83 -2.96 -11.85 -5.58
N ASN A 84 -4.25 -11.81 -5.97
CA ASN A 84 -4.99 -10.60 -6.43
C ASN A 84 -5.02 -9.42 -5.43
N ALA A 85 -4.20 -9.47 -4.38
CA ALA A 85 -4.09 -8.49 -3.33
C ALA A 85 -3.37 -7.23 -3.81
N PRO A 86 -3.83 -6.06 -3.33
CA PRO A 86 -3.14 -4.81 -3.60
C PRO A 86 -1.73 -4.80 -2.99
N LEU A 87 -0.81 -4.15 -3.70
CA LEU A 87 0.57 -3.95 -3.26
C LEU A 87 0.85 -2.48 -2.98
N PHE A 88 1.55 -2.23 -1.88
CA PHE A 88 2.16 -0.93 -1.57
C PHE A 88 3.68 -1.07 -1.63
N ILE A 89 4.32 -0.28 -2.48
CA ILE A 89 5.76 -0.34 -2.76
C ILE A 89 6.41 1.00 -2.41
N PHE A 90 7.35 1.01 -1.49
CA PHE A 90 8.11 2.20 -1.13
C PHE A 90 9.35 2.30 -2.02
N ASN A 91 9.38 3.24 -2.97
CA ASN A 91 10.30 3.24 -4.12
C ASN A 91 11.75 3.69 -3.80
N ARG A 92 12.02 4.20 -2.59
CA ARG A 92 13.35 4.70 -2.17
C ARG A 92 13.56 4.50 -0.68
N ILE A 93 14.24 3.42 -0.32
CA ILE A 93 14.61 3.16 1.07
C ILE A 93 16.07 3.56 1.32
N ASN A 94 16.32 4.22 2.45
CA ASN A 94 17.64 4.65 2.92
C ASN A 94 18.45 5.47 1.89
N ASN A 95 17.78 6.41 1.20
CA ASN A 95 18.35 7.19 0.08
C ASN A 95 18.91 6.36 -1.08
N LYS A 96 18.73 5.04 -1.08
CA LYS A 96 19.12 4.16 -2.16
C LYS A 96 17.97 4.11 -3.16
N LYS A 97 18.23 4.64 -4.37
CA LYS A 97 17.27 4.64 -5.47
C LYS A 97 16.80 3.24 -5.90
N LYS A 98 17.54 2.20 -5.52
CA LYS A 98 17.26 0.82 -5.90
C LYS A 98 16.57 -0.01 -4.84
N GLN A 99 16.37 0.46 -3.61
CA GLN A 99 15.78 -0.39 -2.57
C GLN A 99 14.30 -0.14 -2.42
N ILE A 100 13.49 -1.21 -2.52
CA ILE A 100 12.04 -1.15 -2.35
C ILE A 100 11.58 -2.06 -1.21
N ALA A 101 10.58 -1.59 -0.46
CA ALA A 101 9.83 -2.39 0.50
C ALA A 101 8.42 -2.63 -0.04
N VAL A 102 7.95 -3.88 -0.04
CA VAL A 102 6.64 -4.26 -0.56
C VAL A 102 5.75 -4.74 0.58
N PHE A 103 4.50 -4.32 0.59
CA PHE A 103 3.47 -4.83 1.49
C PHE A 103 2.29 -5.35 0.69
N ALA A 104 1.81 -6.53 1.04
CA ALA A 104 0.69 -7.21 0.40
C ALA A 104 -0.31 -7.66 1.47
N TYR A 105 -1.54 -7.93 1.07
CA TYR A 105 -2.54 -8.52 1.96
C TYR A 105 -2.51 -10.06 1.85
N LYS A 106 -2.02 -10.77 2.86
CA LYS A 106 -1.94 -12.25 2.84
C LYS A 106 -3.29 -12.96 2.95
N ASP A 107 -4.27 -12.36 3.61
CA ASP A 107 -5.58 -12.98 3.87
C ASP A 107 -6.68 -12.53 2.88
N TYR A 108 -6.30 -12.20 1.63
CA TYR A 108 -7.12 -11.45 0.66
C TYR A 108 -8.35 -12.21 0.11
N ALA A 109 -8.61 -13.42 0.60
CA ALA A 109 -9.65 -14.26 0.05
C ALA A 109 -11.08 -13.69 0.19
N VAL A 110 -11.33 -12.64 1.00
CA VAL A 110 -12.72 -12.27 1.36
C VAL A 110 -13.06 -10.77 1.49
N PHE A 111 -12.11 -9.83 1.66
CA PHE A 111 -12.48 -8.45 2.07
C PHE A 111 -11.93 -7.34 1.17
N ASP A 112 -12.84 -6.53 0.64
CA ASP A 112 -12.57 -5.20 0.07
C ASP A 112 -11.94 -4.31 1.14
N TRP A 113 -10.67 -3.95 0.96
CA TRP A 113 -9.93 -3.22 1.99
C TRP A 113 -10.44 -1.79 2.18
N VAL A 114 -11.03 -1.16 1.17
CA VAL A 114 -11.55 0.21 1.24
C VAL A 114 -12.83 0.22 2.07
N ASP A 115 -13.76 -0.68 1.77
CA ASP A 115 -14.98 -0.85 2.55
C ASP A 115 -14.64 -1.22 3.99
N TYR A 116 -13.69 -2.15 4.20
CA TYR A 116 -13.21 -2.52 5.53
C TYR A 116 -12.62 -1.31 6.28
N LEU A 117 -11.72 -0.56 5.64
CA LEU A 117 -11.09 0.63 6.21
C LEU A 117 -12.14 1.66 6.65
N LYS A 118 -13.18 1.89 5.84
CA LYS A 118 -14.26 2.83 6.18
C LYS A 118 -15.12 2.34 7.34
N ARG A 119 -15.44 1.04 7.37
CA ARG A 119 -16.29 0.44 8.42
C ARG A 119 -15.60 0.38 9.77
N TYR A 120 -14.32 0.02 9.79
CA TYR A 120 -13.59 -0.28 11.02
C TYR A 120 -12.57 0.79 11.40
N GLY A 121 -12.39 1.82 10.57
CA GLY A 121 -11.49 2.95 10.85
C GLY A 121 -10.01 2.67 10.57
N GLU A 122 -9.62 1.40 10.45
CA GLU A 122 -8.26 1.00 10.05
C GLU A 122 -8.29 -0.32 9.25
N VAL A 123 -7.28 -0.50 8.40
CA VAL A 123 -7.00 -1.79 7.76
C VAL A 123 -5.50 -2.09 7.85
N LYS A 124 -5.17 -3.36 8.06
CA LYS A 124 -3.80 -3.83 8.24
C LYS A 124 -3.43 -4.80 7.13
N PHE A 125 -2.38 -4.46 6.39
CA PHE A 125 -1.81 -5.29 5.35
C PHE A 125 -0.72 -6.16 5.98
N SER A 126 -1.07 -7.41 6.26
CA SER A 126 -0.14 -8.46 6.70
C SER A 126 0.61 -8.98 5.46
N GLY A 127 1.86 -8.56 5.26
CA GLY A 127 2.59 -8.79 4.02
C GLY A 127 3.95 -9.48 4.19
N PHE A 128 4.66 -9.65 3.07
CA PHE A 128 6.08 -9.96 3.07
C PHE A 128 6.86 -8.65 3.05
N LEU A 129 7.41 -8.23 4.20
CA LEU A 129 8.42 -7.17 4.19
C LEU A 129 9.68 -7.73 3.53
N ASN A 130 9.82 -7.48 2.23
CA ASN A 130 11.01 -7.87 1.49
C ASN A 130 11.71 -6.62 0.97
N LEU A 131 12.99 -6.50 1.29
CA LEU A 131 13.85 -5.45 0.74
C LEU A 131 14.43 -5.97 -0.57
N LEU A 132 13.83 -5.55 -1.68
CA LEU A 132 14.33 -5.92 -3.00
C LEU A 132 15.29 -4.83 -3.50
N GLU A 133 16.40 -5.25 -4.09
CA GLU A 133 17.16 -4.37 -4.97
C GLU A 133 16.46 -4.37 -6.33
N SER A 134 16.06 -3.19 -6.81
CA SER A 134 15.46 -2.98 -8.11
C SER A 134 16.47 -3.42 -9.16
N VAL A 135 16.05 -4.35 -10.02
CA VAL A 135 16.81 -4.82 -11.18
C VAL A 135 17.16 -3.63 -12.09
#